data_AF-A0AAD5KR38-F1
#
_entry.id   AF-A0AAD5KR38-F1
#
_cell.length_a   1.000
_cell.length_b   1.000
_cell.length_c   1.000
_cell.angle_alpha   90.00
_cell.angle_beta   90.00
_cell.angle_gamma   90.00
#
_symmetry.space_group_name_H-M   'P 1'
#
loop_
_entity.id
_entity.type
_entity.pdbx_description
1 polymer ?
#
loop_
_entity_poly.entity_id
_entity_poly.type
_entity_poly.pdbx_seq_one_letter_code
_entity_poly.pdbx_strand_id
1 'polypeptide(L)'
;MLEIISELLQKLRDLVTSIRASSQRIKKFKTILKIYGLNNEEYDEEEIVFAEGSIITNDLLPILDYKMRWSSAFYFVKRAVKLRRTIDEIAKDADLRRNETENEDWDILSEVLEFLEEFATITKYIEGSGYPTLSLVVPMYNRLLTILEDVFQCRHRSIQHPLIVSAAVAGLEKLSSYYDKASPIVMAATFLNPRLKMEYIVDNGWDCGGESQDAFQPLDENLITSRVRPA
;
A
#
# COMPACT_ATOMS: atom_id res chain seq x y z
N MET A 1 -18.09 3.72 10.70
CA MET A 1 -17.75 3.23 9.34
C MET A 1 -16.38 2.56 9.31
N LEU A 2 -15.28 3.23 9.67
CA LEU A 2 -13.95 2.57 9.77
C LEU A 2 -13.94 1.35 10.72
N GLU A 3 -14.75 1.39 11.79
CA GLU A 3 -14.93 0.26 12.72
C GLU A 3 -15.43 -1.01 12.01
N ILE A 4 -16.28 -0.89 10.99
CA ILE A 4 -16.84 -2.03 10.27
C ILE A 4 -15.77 -2.76 9.45
N ILE A 5 -14.90 -2.02 8.74
CA ILE A 5 -13.75 -2.62 8.05
C ILE A 5 -12.81 -3.29 9.08
N SER A 6 -12.60 -2.64 10.22
CA SER A 6 -11.75 -3.20 11.28
C SER A 6 -12.33 -4.50 11.85
N GLU A 7 -13.63 -4.56 12.10
CA GLU A 7 -14.34 -5.76 12.57
C GLU A 7 -14.28 -6.88 11.54
N LEU A 8 -14.53 -6.58 10.27
CA LEU A 8 -14.45 -7.54 9.17
C LEU A 8 -13.04 -8.14 9.04
N LEU A 9 -12.02 -7.27 9.04
CA LEU A 9 -10.62 -7.73 9.02
C LEU A 9 -10.28 -8.54 10.28
N GLN A 10 -10.82 -8.18 11.44
CA GLN A 10 -10.58 -8.93 12.68
C GLN A 10 -11.23 -10.32 12.64
N LYS A 11 -12.48 -10.41 12.16
CA LYS A 11 -13.18 -11.68 11.95
C LYS A 11 -12.37 -12.62 11.04
N LEU A 12 -11.85 -12.10 9.93
CA LEU A 12 -11.00 -12.85 9.01
C LEU A 12 -9.67 -13.27 9.68
N ARG A 13 -9.01 -12.37 10.44
CA ARG A 13 -7.79 -12.69 11.20
C ARG A 13 -8.02 -13.82 12.19
N ASP A 14 -9.14 -13.80 12.91
CA ASP A 14 -9.47 -14.81 13.90
C ASP A 14 -9.72 -16.17 13.25
N LEU A 15 -10.40 -16.19 12.09
CA LEU A 15 -10.59 -17.40 11.29
C LEU A 15 -9.26 -17.98 10.81
N VAL A 16 -8.42 -17.16 10.18
CA VAL A 16 -7.11 -17.59 9.67
C VAL A 16 -6.20 -18.09 10.80
N THR A 17 -6.17 -17.39 11.92
CA THR A 17 -5.43 -17.80 13.12
C THR A 17 -5.93 -19.16 13.63
N SER A 18 -7.25 -19.34 13.68
CA SER A 18 -7.86 -20.59 14.12
C SER A 18 -7.56 -21.76 13.17
N ILE A 19 -7.56 -21.54 11.86
CA ILE A 19 -7.17 -22.56 10.86
C ILE A 19 -5.73 -23.00 11.11
N ARG A 20 -4.83 -22.05 11.38
CA ARG A 20 -3.39 -22.31 11.55
C ARG A 20 -2.98 -22.82 12.92
N ALA A 21 -3.82 -22.64 13.93
CA ALA A 21 -3.53 -23.09 15.29
C ALA A 21 -3.55 -24.62 15.45
N SER A 22 -4.17 -25.37 14.52
CA SER A 22 -4.33 -26.82 14.63
C SER A 22 -3.78 -27.57 13.41
N SER A 23 -2.90 -28.55 13.67
CA SER A 23 -2.40 -29.46 12.62
C SER A 23 -3.52 -30.23 11.92
N GLN A 24 -4.62 -30.54 12.62
CA GLN A 24 -5.78 -31.21 12.01
C GLN A 24 -6.51 -30.27 11.04
N ARG A 25 -6.74 -29.01 11.44
CA ARG A 25 -7.39 -28.00 10.58
C ARG A 25 -6.53 -27.67 9.36
N ILE A 26 -5.20 -27.54 9.53
CA ILE A 26 -4.27 -27.37 8.40
C ILE A 26 -4.37 -28.54 7.42
N LYS A 27 -4.36 -29.79 7.91
CA LYS A 27 -4.50 -30.98 7.05
C LYS A 27 -5.84 -30.97 6.29
N LYS A 28 -6.93 -30.65 6.98
CA LYS A 28 -8.26 -30.53 6.36
C LYS A 28 -8.29 -29.42 5.31
N PHE A 29 -7.73 -28.25 5.63
CA PHE A 29 -7.62 -27.12 4.70
C PHE A 29 -6.91 -27.53 3.41
N LYS A 30 -5.79 -28.25 3.50
CA LYS A 30 -5.06 -28.76 2.34
C LYS A 30 -5.87 -29.76 1.51
N THR A 31 -6.68 -30.60 2.16
CA THR A 31 -7.59 -31.51 1.44
C THR A 31 -8.64 -30.74 0.65
N ILE A 32 -9.25 -29.72 1.26
CA ILE A 32 -10.22 -28.85 0.59
C ILE A 32 -9.56 -28.07 -0.55
N LEU A 33 -8.35 -27.55 -0.33
CA LEU A 33 -7.56 -26.85 -1.34
C LEU A 33 -7.35 -27.70 -2.61
N LYS A 34 -7.05 -29.00 -2.42
CA LYS A 34 -6.92 -29.97 -3.53
C LYS A 34 -8.23 -30.18 -4.29
N ILE A 35 -9.37 -30.20 -3.59
CA ILE A 35 -10.70 -30.31 -4.22
C ILE A 35 -10.96 -29.13 -5.15
N TYR A 36 -10.52 -27.93 -4.77
CA TYR A 36 -10.65 -26.71 -5.58
C TYR A 36 -9.54 -26.52 -6.63
N GLY A 37 -8.60 -27.46 -6.77
CA GLY A 37 -7.55 -27.42 -7.79
C GLY A 37 -6.44 -26.39 -7.56
N LEU A 38 -6.30 -25.87 -6.33
CA LEU A 38 -5.29 -24.85 -5.98
C LEU A 38 -4.01 -25.47 -5.40
N ASN A 39 -3.76 -26.76 -5.63
CA ASN A 39 -2.67 -27.51 -5.00
C ASN A 39 -1.30 -27.35 -5.66
N ASN A 40 -1.24 -26.76 -6.86
CA ASN A 40 0.01 -26.46 -7.57
C ASN A 40 0.37 -24.96 -7.51
N GLU A 41 -0.46 -24.17 -6.85
CA GLU A 41 -0.24 -22.74 -6.66
C GLU A 41 0.76 -22.54 -5.52
N GLU A 42 1.77 -21.72 -5.77
CA GLU A 42 2.81 -21.39 -4.80
C GLU A 42 2.58 -20.00 -4.19
N TYR A 43 3.46 -19.63 -3.26
CA TYR A 43 3.54 -18.25 -2.79
C TYR A 43 4.17 -17.38 -3.86
N ASP A 44 3.61 -16.19 -4.09
CA ASP A 44 4.24 -15.20 -4.93
C ASP A 44 5.56 -14.77 -4.24
N GLU A 45 6.62 -14.47 -5.00
CA GLU A 45 7.90 -14.03 -4.43
C GLU A 45 7.73 -12.87 -3.45
N GLU A 46 6.81 -11.96 -3.77
CA GLU A 46 6.46 -10.82 -2.95
C GLU A 46 5.85 -11.22 -1.61
N GLU A 47 4.96 -12.21 -1.59
CA GLU A 47 4.41 -12.69 -0.33
C GLU A 47 5.53 -13.29 0.52
N ILE A 48 6.47 -14.02 -0.08
CA ILE A 48 7.60 -14.61 0.66
C ILE A 48 8.43 -13.51 1.35
N VAL A 49 8.71 -12.41 0.65
CA VAL A 49 9.50 -11.28 1.19
C VAL A 49 8.72 -10.48 2.24
N PHE A 50 7.49 -10.07 1.93
CA PHE A 50 6.72 -9.14 2.77
C PHE A 50 5.94 -9.83 3.90
N ALA A 51 5.68 -11.12 3.76
CA ALA A 51 5.05 -11.99 4.74
C ALA A 51 6.04 -13.06 5.29
N GLU A 52 7.35 -12.77 5.27
CA GLU A 52 8.37 -13.67 5.82
C GLU A 52 8.08 -14.01 7.29
N GLY A 53 8.08 -15.29 7.67
CA GLY A 53 7.72 -15.74 9.02
C GLY A 53 6.22 -15.71 9.36
N SER A 54 5.38 -15.13 8.50
CA SER A 54 3.94 -15.37 8.51
C SER A 54 3.54 -16.45 7.50
N ILE A 55 4.45 -16.92 6.65
CA ILE A 55 4.24 -18.02 5.70
C ILE A 55 4.72 -19.36 6.28
N ILE A 56 4.07 -20.46 5.91
CA ILE A 56 4.59 -21.81 6.08
C ILE A 56 4.94 -22.31 4.68
N THR A 57 6.24 -22.41 4.38
CA THR A 57 6.72 -22.84 3.07
C THR A 57 6.41 -24.32 2.83
N ASN A 58 6.16 -24.68 1.57
CA ASN A 58 5.75 -26.00 1.02
C ASN A 58 4.25 -26.27 0.87
N ASP A 59 3.34 -25.47 1.43
CA ASP A 59 1.91 -25.64 1.22
C ASP A 59 1.16 -24.31 1.18
N LEU A 60 0.24 -24.16 0.24
CA LEU A 60 -0.56 -22.96 0.10
C LEU A 60 -1.55 -22.80 1.27
N LEU A 61 -1.20 -21.93 2.21
CA LEU A 61 -2.02 -21.62 3.39
C LEU A 61 -2.34 -20.13 3.48
N PRO A 62 -3.43 -19.75 4.17
CA PRO A 62 -3.72 -18.35 4.48
C PRO A 62 -2.56 -17.71 5.25
N ILE A 63 -2.20 -16.49 4.86
CA ILE A 63 -1.14 -15.70 5.49
C ILE A 63 -1.67 -15.11 6.80
N LEU A 64 -0.82 -15.00 7.83
CA LEU A 64 -1.20 -14.27 9.06
C LEU A 64 -0.93 -12.77 8.87
N ASP A 65 -1.88 -11.93 9.31
CA ASP A 65 -1.68 -10.48 9.33
C ASP A 65 -0.84 -10.05 10.53
N TYR A 66 0.29 -9.39 10.28
CA TYR A 66 1.19 -8.88 11.31
C TYR A 66 1.22 -7.35 11.28
N LYS A 67 0.54 -6.73 12.26
CA LYS A 67 0.37 -5.28 12.39
C LYS A 67 1.65 -4.43 12.27
N MET A 68 2.82 -4.98 12.59
CA MET A 68 4.08 -4.23 12.58
C MET A 68 4.83 -4.23 11.25
N ARG A 69 4.36 -4.96 10.22
CA ARG A 69 5.03 -4.99 8.91
C ARG A 69 4.27 -4.17 7.88
N TRP A 70 5.01 -3.31 7.18
CA TRP A 70 4.46 -2.55 6.06
C TRP A 70 3.96 -3.53 4.99
N SER A 71 2.80 -3.21 4.39
CA SER A 71 2.13 -4.05 3.39
C SER A 71 1.58 -5.41 3.86
N SER A 72 1.66 -5.78 5.15
CA SER A 72 1.13 -7.07 5.64
C SER A 72 -0.35 -7.26 5.36
N ALA A 73 -1.14 -6.21 5.57
CA ALA A 73 -2.59 -6.22 5.39
C ALA A 73 -2.95 -6.48 3.92
N PHE A 74 -2.18 -5.94 2.98
CA PHE A 74 -2.38 -6.18 1.55
C PHE A 74 -2.19 -7.66 1.20
N TYR A 75 -1.03 -8.25 1.54
CA TYR A 75 -0.77 -9.67 1.24
C TYR A 75 -1.69 -10.62 2.02
N PHE A 76 -2.09 -10.24 3.24
CA PHE A 76 -3.10 -10.96 4.01
C PHE A 76 -4.43 -11.05 3.26
N VAL A 77 -4.98 -9.91 2.83
CA VAL A 77 -6.26 -9.85 2.11
C VAL A 77 -6.13 -10.47 0.73
N LYS A 78 -5.06 -10.19 -0.03
CA LYS A 78 -4.77 -10.77 -1.35
C LYS A 78 -4.86 -12.29 -1.29
N ARG A 79 -4.17 -12.88 -0.31
CA ARG A 79 -4.14 -14.32 -0.10
C ARG A 79 -5.47 -14.87 0.36
N ALA A 80 -6.18 -14.18 1.26
CA ALA A 80 -7.49 -14.60 1.73
C ALA A 80 -8.50 -14.64 0.58
N VAL A 81 -8.56 -13.60 -0.27
CA VAL A 81 -9.42 -13.55 -1.45
C VAL A 81 -9.07 -14.67 -2.43
N LYS A 82 -7.78 -14.92 -2.71
CA LYS A 82 -7.33 -16.06 -3.54
C LYS A 82 -7.82 -17.41 -2.99
N LEU A 83 -7.88 -17.54 -1.67
CA LEU A 83 -8.28 -18.76 -0.96
C LEU A 83 -9.76 -18.81 -0.54
N ARG A 84 -10.59 -17.83 -0.95
CA ARG A 84 -11.99 -17.65 -0.53
C ARG A 84 -12.78 -18.95 -0.43
N ARG A 85 -12.85 -19.72 -1.53
CA ARG A 85 -13.62 -20.99 -1.58
C ARG A 85 -13.17 -22.02 -0.54
N THR A 86 -11.86 -22.08 -0.27
CA THR A 86 -11.30 -23.01 0.72
C THR A 86 -11.57 -22.53 2.13
N ILE A 87 -11.49 -21.21 2.36
CA ILE A 87 -11.81 -20.55 3.63
C ILE A 87 -13.30 -20.71 3.96
N ASP A 88 -14.20 -20.46 3.01
CA ASP A 88 -15.65 -20.61 3.19
C ASP A 88 -16.02 -22.06 3.52
N GLU A 89 -15.40 -23.04 2.87
CA GLU A 89 -15.71 -24.44 3.11
C GLU A 89 -15.25 -24.92 4.49
N ILE A 90 -14.05 -24.53 4.94
CA ILE A 90 -13.59 -24.91 6.28
C ILE A 90 -14.33 -24.16 7.39
N ALA A 91 -14.79 -22.93 7.12
CA ALA A 91 -15.52 -22.10 8.09
C ALA A 91 -16.86 -22.72 8.51
N LYS A 92 -17.43 -23.64 7.70
CA LYS A 92 -18.66 -24.38 8.04
C LYS A 92 -18.51 -25.32 9.25
N ASP A 93 -17.29 -25.62 9.66
CA ASP A 93 -17.03 -26.42 10.87
C ASP A 93 -17.58 -25.70 12.11
N ALA A 94 -18.23 -26.45 13.01
CA ALA A 94 -18.98 -25.89 14.13
C ALA A 94 -18.16 -24.97 15.04
N ASP A 95 -16.85 -25.24 15.19
CA ASP A 95 -15.90 -24.48 15.99
C ASP A 95 -15.33 -23.24 15.27
N LEU A 96 -15.48 -23.13 13.95
CA LEU A 96 -15.03 -22.00 13.13
C LEU A 96 -16.19 -21.11 12.64
N ARG A 97 -17.41 -21.63 12.66
CA ARG A 97 -18.62 -21.01 12.10
C ARG A 97 -18.92 -19.61 12.64
N ARG A 98 -18.49 -19.31 13.87
CA ARG A 98 -18.62 -17.96 14.45
C ARG A 98 -17.92 -16.86 13.64
N ASN A 99 -16.93 -17.22 12.81
CA ASN A 99 -16.15 -16.31 11.99
C ASN A 99 -16.41 -16.51 10.48
N GLU A 100 -17.50 -17.19 10.11
CA GLU A 100 -17.88 -17.42 8.72
C GLU A 100 -18.08 -16.10 7.96
N THR A 101 -17.41 -15.94 6.82
CA THR A 101 -17.42 -14.69 6.03
C THR A 101 -18.51 -14.75 4.98
N GLU A 102 -19.32 -13.70 4.88
CA GLU A 102 -20.45 -13.67 3.95
C GLU A 102 -20.03 -13.22 2.54
N ASN A 103 -20.91 -13.37 1.54
CA ASN A 103 -20.58 -12.92 0.18
C ASN A 103 -20.34 -11.41 0.11
N GLU A 104 -21.16 -10.62 0.82
CA GLU A 104 -21.01 -9.17 0.90
C GLU A 104 -19.69 -8.77 1.58
N ASP A 105 -19.30 -9.48 2.64
CA ASP A 105 -18.00 -9.31 3.30
C ASP A 105 -16.83 -9.50 2.31
N TRP A 106 -16.92 -10.52 1.45
CA TRP A 106 -15.90 -10.79 0.43
C TRP A 106 -15.85 -9.73 -0.67
N ASP A 107 -16.98 -9.14 -1.02
CA ASP A 107 -17.04 -8.05 -1.99
C ASP A 107 -16.34 -6.80 -1.42
N ILE A 108 -16.59 -6.49 -0.14
CA ILE A 108 -15.87 -5.42 0.58
C ILE A 108 -14.36 -5.73 0.65
N LEU A 109 -13.96 -6.96 0.98
CA LEU A 109 -12.55 -7.35 1.02
C LEU A 109 -11.87 -7.25 -0.34
N SER A 110 -12.61 -7.48 -1.43
CA SER A 110 -12.09 -7.34 -2.79
C SER A 110 -11.84 -5.88 -3.15
N GLU A 111 -12.75 -4.96 -2.79
CA GLU A 111 -12.49 -3.53 -2.97
C GLU A 111 -11.38 -3.02 -2.03
N VAL A 112 -11.25 -3.56 -0.81
CA VAL A 112 -10.12 -3.26 0.10
C VAL A 112 -8.79 -3.72 -0.51
N LEU A 113 -8.77 -4.90 -1.13
CA LEU A 113 -7.59 -5.40 -1.83
C LEU A 113 -7.15 -4.44 -2.93
N GLU A 114 -8.08 -4.04 -3.80
CA GLU A 114 -7.82 -3.11 -4.89
C GLU A 114 -7.35 -1.74 -4.37
N PHE A 115 -7.99 -1.24 -3.31
CA PHE A 115 -7.58 0.01 -2.66
C PHE A 115 -6.14 -0.04 -2.14
N LEU A 116 -5.73 -1.16 -1.55
CA LEU A 116 -4.39 -1.34 -0.98
C LEU A 116 -3.32 -1.69 -2.02
N GLU A 117 -3.70 -2.16 -3.21
CA GLU A 117 -2.77 -2.61 -4.25
C GLU A 117 -1.87 -1.48 -4.76
N GLU A 118 -2.42 -0.29 -4.97
CA GLU A 118 -1.64 0.87 -5.40
C GLU A 118 -0.61 1.27 -4.33
N PHE A 119 -0.97 1.20 -3.04
CA PHE A 119 -0.05 1.48 -1.93
C PHE A 119 1.09 0.46 -1.88
N ALA A 120 0.77 -0.84 -2.03
CA ALA A 120 1.76 -1.90 -2.05
C ALA A 120 2.72 -1.75 -3.23
N THR A 121 2.18 -1.41 -4.41
CA THR A 121 2.96 -1.16 -5.63
C THR A 121 3.93 0.01 -5.45
N ILE A 122 3.44 1.15 -4.96
CA ILE A 122 4.25 2.34 -4.74
C ILE A 122 5.34 2.08 -3.69
N THR A 123 4.99 1.42 -2.59
CA THR A 123 5.94 1.05 -1.53
C THR A 123 7.08 0.20 -2.10
N LYS A 124 6.75 -0.82 -2.91
CA LYS A 124 7.74 -1.66 -3.58
C LYS A 124 8.70 -0.86 -4.47
N TYR A 125 8.20 0.14 -5.20
CA TYR A 125 9.06 1.01 -6.01
C TYR A 125 10.01 1.86 -5.14
N ILE A 126 9.54 2.40 -4.02
CA ILE A 126 10.37 3.25 -3.15
C ILE A 126 11.41 2.42 -2.37
N GLU A 127 11.10 1.18 -2.03
CA GLU A 127 11.99 0.25 -1.32
C GLU A 127 13.10 -0.34 -2.21
N GLY A 128 13.07 -0.09 -3.52
CA GLY A 128 14.09 -0.55 -4.45
C GLY A 128 15.49 -0.03 -4.09
N SER A 129 16.51 -0.90 -4.17
CA SER A 129 17.90 -0.54 -3.91
C SER A 129 18.78 -0.48 -5.17
N GLY A 130 18.26 -0.92 -6.32
CA GLY A 130 18.96 -0.93 -7.60
C GLY A 130 19.00 0.42 -8.33
N TYR A 131 18.38 1.46 -7.77
CA TYR A 131 18.30 2.80 -8.36
C TYR A 131 18.04 3.87 -7.29
N PRO A 132 18.29 5.17 -7.57
CA PRO A 132 17.99 6.24 -6.64
C PRO A 132 16.47 6.41 -6.43
N THR A 133 15.98 6.03 -5.25
CA THR A 133 14.54 6.12 -4.91
C THR A 133 14.15 7.42 -4.24
N LEU A 134 15.10 8.14 -3.62
CA LEU A 134 14.83 9.38 -2.90
C LEU A 134 14.14 10.45 -3.79
N SER A 135 14.54 10.51 -5.06
CA SER A 135 13.95 11.41 -6.05
C SER A 135 12.54 11.06 -6.50
N LEU A 136 12.06 9.84 -6.17
CA LEU A 136 10.72 9.36 -6.52
C LEU A 136 9.72 9.60 -5.40
N VAL A 137 10.17 9.93 -4.20
CA VAL A 137 9.31 10.04 -3.01
C VAL A 137 8.18 11.04 -3.25
N VAL A 138 8.47 12.23 -3.79
CA VAL A 138 7.44 13.25 -4.07
C VAL A 138 6.46 12.79 -5.16
N PRO A 139 6.90 12.35 -6.36
CA PRO A 139 6.02 11.75 -7.36
C PRO A 139 5.10 10.67 -6.83
N MET A 140 5.65 9.76 -6.03
CA MET A 140 4.89 8.67 -5.45
C MET A 140 3.91 9.16 -4.39
N TYR A 141 4.28 10.17 -3.61
CA TYR A 141 3.38 10.78 -2.64
C TYR A 141 2.18 11.45 -3.31
N ASN A 142 2.45 12.26 -4.35
CA ASN A 142 1.40 12.94 -5.09
C ASN A 142 0.48 11.92 -5.76
N ARG A 143 1.04 10.83 -6.29
CA ARG A 143 0.26 9.71 -6.81
C ARG A 143 -0.67 9.11 -5.75
N LEU A 144 -0.20 8.86 -4.53
CA LEU A 144 -1.03 8.36 -3.43
C LEU A 144 -2.16 9.33 -3.07
N LEU A 145 -1.87 10.63 -3.01
CA LEU A 145 -2.89 11.66 -2.77
C LEU A 145 -3.94 11.67 -3.88
N THR A 146 -3.54 11.61 -5.15
CA THR A 146 -4.47 11.52 -6.29
C THR A 146 -5.37 10.29 -6.21
N ILE A 147 -4.83 9.11 -5.88
CA ILE A 147 -5.64 7.88 -5.75
C ILE A 147 -6.70 8.05 -4.66
N LEU A 148 -6.29 8.59 -3.51
CA LEU A 148 -7.20 8.83 -2.40
C LEU A 148 -8.28 9.87 -2.73
N GLU A 149 -7.92 10.94 -3.44
CA GLU A 149 -8.86 11.94 -3.96
C GLU A 149 -9.84 11.35 -4.96
N ASP A 150 -9.36 10.49 -5.88
CA ASP A 150 -10.20 9.82 -6.86
C ASP A 150 -11.21 8.89 -6.19
N VAL A 151 -10.81 8.15 -5.15
CA VAL A 151 -11.73 7.32 -4.36
C VAL A 151 -12.72 8.20 -3.58
N PHE A 152 -12.24 9.26 -2.93
CA PHE A 152 -13.09 10.19 -2.18
C PHE A 152 -14.15 10.88 -3.07
N GLN A 153 -13.77 11.27 -4.29
CA GLN A 153 -14.64 11.97 -5.24
C GLN A 153 -15.45 11.02 -6.14
N CYS A 154 -15.45 9.72 -5.83
CA CYS A 154 -16.14 8.67 -6.61
C CYS A 154 -15.73 8.66 -8.09
N ARG A 155 -14.46 9.00 -8.39
CA ARG A 155 -13.85 8.94 -9.73
C ARG A 155 -13.12 7.62 -9.98
N HIS A 156 -12.83 6.85 -8.92
CA HIS A 156 -12.27 5.52 -9.06
C HIS A 156 -13.26 4.58 -9.77
N ARG A 157 -12.78 3.74 -10.71
CA ARG A 157 -13.66 2.97 -11.60
C ARG A 157 -14.44 1.87 -10.88
N SER A 158 -13.83 1.27 -9.88
CA SER A 158 -14.19 -0.01 -9.27
C SER A 158 -14.47 0.08 -7.77
N ILE A 159 -13.95 1.12 -7.11
CA ILE A 159 -14.08 1.31 -5.66
C ILE A 159 -15.22 2.27 -5.44
N GLN A 160 -16.29 1.79 -4.82
CA GLN A 160 -17.51 2.58 -4.59
C GLN A 160 -18.06 2.38 -3.18
N HIS A 161 -17.56 1.39 -2.43
CA HIS A 161 -18.11 1.09 -1.12
C HIS A 161 -17.91 2.27 -0.15
N PRO A 162 -18.97 2.75 0.54
CA PRO A 162 -18.89 3.92 1.41
C PRO A 162 -17.84 3.81 2.52
N LEU A 163 -17.57 2.58 2.98
CA LEU A 163 -16.54 2.34 3.99
C LEU A 163 -15.13 2.66 3.47
N ILE A 164 -14.86 2.39 2.19
CA ILE A 164 -13.54 2.61 1.57
C ILE A 164 -13.40 4.09 1.22
N VAL A 165 -14.48 4.76 0.82
CA VAL A 165 -14.52 6.22 0.71
C VAL A 165 -14.16 6.87 2.04
N SER A 166 -14.73 6.40 3.16
CA SER A 166 -14.37 6.87 4.50
C SER A 166 -12.90 6.56 4.85
N ALA A 167 -12.35 5.43 4.39
CA ALA A 167 -10.94 5.09 4.56
C ALA A 167 -10.03 6.01 3.74
N ALA A 168 -10.44 6.39 2.52
CA ALA A 168 -9.71 7.32 1.69
C ALA A 168 -9.61 8.71 2.32
N VAL A 169 -10.69 9.21 2.93
CA VAL A 169 -10.67 10.48 3.69
C VAL A 169 -9.66 10.43 4.84
N ALA A 170 -9.70 9.37 5.65
CA ALA A 170 -8.74 9.19 6.74
C ALA A 170 -7.29 9.05 6.21
N GLY A 171 -7.11 8.41 5.06
CA GLY A 171 -5.83 8.31 4.36
C GLY A 171 -5.30 9.67 3.91
N LEU A 172 -6.16 10.53 3.33
CA LEU A 172 -5.81 11.90 2.93
C LEU A 172 -5.36 12.72 4.13
N GLU A 173 -6.15 12.76 5.19
CA GLU A 173 -5.80 13.49 6.41
C GLU A 173 -4.46 13.02 6.97
N LYS A 174 -4.24 11.70 6.99
CA LYS A 174 -3.00 11.12 7.51
C LYS A 174 -1.81 11.47 6.63
N LEU A 175 -1.89 11.26 5.32
CA LEU A 175 -0.79 11.56 4.40
C LEU A 175 -0.53 13.07 4.33
N SER A 176 -1.53 13.93 4.22
CA SER A 176 -1.29 15.38 4.22
C SER A 176 -0.52 15.84 5.47
N SER A 177 -0.78 15.25 6.64
CA SER A 177 -0.06 15.57 7.89
C SER A 177 1.44 15.19 7.92
N TYR A 178 1.89 14.33 7.01
CA TYR A 178 3.30 13.95 6.85
C TYR A 178 3.97 14.63 5.67
N TYR A 179 3.22 15.06 4.66
CA TYR A 179 3.79 15.67 3.47
C TYR A 179 4.59 16.93 3.81
N ASP A 180 4.03 17.81 4.65
CA ASP A 180 4.68 19.04 5.11
C ASP A 180 5.91 18.79 6.01
N LYS A 181 6.10 17.55 6.48
CA LYS A 181 7.23 17.13 7.31
C LYS A 181 8.34 16.48 6.48
N ALA A 182 8.18 16.38 5.17
CA ALA A 182 9.21 15.83 4.30
C ALA A 182 10.48 16.67 4.37
N SER A 183 11.64 16.00 4.41
CA SER A 183 12.93 16.69 4.46
C SER A 183 13.16 17.50 3.18
N PRO A 184 13.74 18.71 3.25
CA PRO A 184 14.17 19.46 2.07
C PRO A 184 15.09 18.67 1.14
N ILE A 185 15.80 17.68 1.65
CA ILE A 185 16.64 16.77 0.86
C ILE A 185 15.79 15.95 -0.13
N VAL A 186 14.59 15.53 0.27
CA VAL A 186 13.65 14.82 -0.62
C VAL A 186 13.23 15.72 -1.78
N MET A 187 12.97 16.99 -1.50
CA MET A 187 12.61 17.97 -2.52
C MET A 187 13.78 18.24 -3.48
N ALA A 188 14.98 18.47 -2.94
CA ALA A 188 16.18 18.67 -3.75
C ALA A 188 16.49 17.44 -4.63
N ALA A 189 16.38 16.22 -4.09
CA ALA A 189 16.59 15.00 -4.85
C ALA A 189 15.56 14.83 -5.99
N THR A 190 14.31 15.21 -5.74
CA THR A 190 13.24 15.22 -6.75
C THR A 190 13.54 16.26 -7.84
N PHE A 191 13.89 17.48 -7.45
CA PHE A 191 14.24 18.57 -8.36
C PHE A 191 15.43 18.23 -9.27
N LEU A 192 16.45 17.57 -8.72
CA LEU A 192 17.65 17.16 -9.44
C LEU A 192 17.44 15.94 -10.34
N ASN A 193 16.25 15.33 -10.36
CA ASN A 193 16.00 14.17 -11.20
C ASN A 193 15.73 14.59 -12.65
N PRO A 194 16.64 14.31 -13.60
CA PRO A 194 16.48 14.74 -14.98
C PRO A 194 15.31 14.07 -15.71
N ARG A 195 14.73 13.01 -15.14
CA ARG A 195 13.53 12.34 -15.68
C ARG A 195 12.25 13.10 -15.33
N LEU A 196 12.27 13.92 -14.29
CA LEU A 196 11.17 14.79 -13.91
C LEU A 196 11.38 16.13 -14.61
N LYS A 197 10.50 16.44 -15.56
CA LYS A 197 10.54 17.73 -16.25
C LYS A 197 10.16 18.85 -15.27
N MET A 198 10.63 20.06 -15.53
CA MET A 198 10.22 21.25 -14.79
C MET A 198 8.69 21.43 -14.80
N GLU A 199 8.03 20.99 -15.88
CA GLU A 199 6.56 20.89 -15.99
C GLU A 199 5.93 20.17 -14.79
N TYR A 200 6.49 19.02 -14.36
CA TYR A 200 5.97 18.28 -13.20
C TYR A 200 6.00 19.12 -11.92
N ILE A 201 7.05 19.91 -11.72
CA ILE A 201 7.23 20.74 -10.53
C ILE A 201 6.21 21.88 -10.51
N VAL A 202 6.06 22.55 -11.66
CA VAL A 202 5.08 23.64 -11.84
C VAL A 202 3.64 23.13 -11.70
N ASP A 203 3.31 22.00 -12.35
CA ASP A 203 1.96 21.42 -12.34
C ASP A 203 1.52 20.98 -10.93
N ASN A 204 2.47 20.62 -10.07
CA ASN A 204 2.21 20.23 -8.69
C ASN A 204 2.30 21.41 -7.71
N GLY A 205 2.27 22.65 -8.20
CA GLY A 205 2.15 23.85 -7.38
C GLY A 205 3.40 24.16 -6.55
N TRP A 206 4.55 23.61 -6.92
CA TRP A 206 5.83 24.04 -6.36
C TRP A 206 6.19 25.34 -7.03
N ASP A 207 5.58 26.41 -6.54
CA ASP A 207 6.00 27.74 -6.91
C ASP A 207 7.47 27.87 -6.50
N CYS A 208 8.31 28.31 -7.44
CA CYS A 208 9.70 28.62 -7.16
C CYS A 208 9.60 29.82 -6.22
N GLY A 209 9.62 29.56 -4.90
CA GLY A 209 9.00 30.41 -3.90
C GLY A 209 9.17 31.89 -4.20
N GLY A 210 8.06 32.64 -4.11
CA GLY A 210 7.94 34.06 -4.45
C GLY A 210 9.18 34.91 -4.19
N GLU A 211 10.12 34.84 -5.12
CA GLU A 211 10.96 35.90 -5.59
C GLU A 211 10.87 35.79 -7.11
N SER A 212 9.95 36.58 -7.67
CA SER A 212 9.89 36.90 -9.10
C SER A 212 11.10 37.72 -9.56
N GLN A 213 12.29 37.43 -8.99
CA GLN A 213 13.55 37.93 -9.45
C GLN A 213 14.36 36.73 -9.91
N ASP A 214 14.63 36.73 -11.20
CA ASP A 214 15.55 35.81 -11.86
C ASP A 214 16.84 35.70 -11.02
N ALA A 215 17.14 34.51 -10.48
CA ALA A 215 18.39 34.26 -9.77
C ALA A 215 19.61 34.41 -10.71
N PHE A 216 19.36 34.44 -12.03
CA PHE A 216 20.27 35.01 -13.00
C PHE A 216 19.99 36.50 -13.17
N GLN A 217 20.53 37.32 -12.27
CA GLN A 217 21.02 38.61 -12.76
C GLN A 217 22.22 38.30 -13.68
N PRO A 218 22.28 38.85 -14.91
CA PRO A 218 23.48 38.73 -15.71
C PRO A 218 24.64 39.20 -14.83
N LEU A 219 25.63 38.34 -14.66
CA LEU A 219 26.85 38.67 -13.95
C LEU A 219 27.35 39.98 -14.54
N ASP A 220 27.26 41.05 -13.76
CA ASP A 220 27.86 42.32 -14.11
C ASP A 220 29.33 42.00 -14.39
N GLU A 221 29.83 42.31 -15.60
CA GLU A 221 31.17 41.95 -16.10
C GLU A 221 32.31 42.40 -15.15
N ASN A 222 31.99 43.17 -14.13
CA ASN A 222 32.88 43.70 -13.11
C ASN A 222 33.16 42.76 -11.93
N LEU A 223 32.48 41.62 -11.79
CA LEU A 223 32.66 40.67 -10.66
C LEU A 223 33.97 39.88 -10.69
N ILE A 224 34.81 40.01 -11.73
CA ILE A 224 36.18 39.47 -11.75
C ILE A 224 37.11 40.25 -10.81
N THR A 225 36.71 41.44 -10.32
CA THR A 225 37.64 42.36 -9.65
C THR A 225 37.54 42.46 -8.12
N SER A 226 36.46 42.00 -7.48
CA SER A 226 36.33 42.06 -6.01
C SER A 226 36.54 40.70 -5.33
N ARG A 227 37.82 40.43 -5.06
CA ARG A 227 38.33 39.30 -4.27
C ARG A 227 37.84 39.33 -2.80
N VAL A 228 37.19 38.23 -2.36
CA VAL A 228 37.17 37.59 -1.01
C VAL A 228 36.39 38.37 0.10
N ARG A 229 35.56 37.76 0.97
CA ARG A 229 35.90 36.98 2.19
C ARG A 229 34.62 36.50 2.93
N PRO A 230 34.73 35.47 3.79
CA PRO A 230 33.61 34.74 4.39
C PRO A 230 33.05 35.39 5.67
N ALA A 231 31.84 34.97 6.04
CA ALA A 231 31.42 34.69 7.41
C ALA A 231 30.41 33.53 7.37
#